data_AF-A0A1F2VJ90-F1
#
_entry.id   AF-A0A1F2VJ90-F1
#
_cell.length_a   1.000
_cell.length_b   1.000
_cell.length_c   1.000
_cell.angle_alpha   90.00
_cell.angle_beta   90.00
_cell.angle_gamma   90.00
#
_symmetry.space_group_name_H-M   'P 1'
#
loop_
_entity.id
_entity.type
_entity.pdbx_description
1 polymer ?
#
loop_
_entity_poly.entity_id
_entity_poly.type
_entity_poly.pdbx_seq_one_letter_code
_entity_poly.pdbx_strand_id
1 'polypeptide(L)' 'MVWFFERQGAFIRCEARESESGEGFELHLVNPDGSEHLEHFSDSTALTRRQQELESSLSQDGWLGPFGRTI' A
#
# COMPACT_ATOMS: atom_id res chain seq x y z
N MET A 1 -2.24 -5.69 -7.03
CA MET A 1 -0.81 -5.78 -6.65
C MET A 1 -0.70 -5.82 -5.15
N VAL A 2 0.09 -6.74 -4.57
CA VAL A 2 0.34 -6.81 -3.13
C VAL A 2 1.84 -6.73 -2.88
N TRP A 3 2.24 -5.87 -1.94
CA TRP A 3 3.63 -5.70 -1.53
C TRP A 3 3.72 -5.40 -0.04
N PHE A 4 4.94 -5.47 0.49
CA PHE A 4 5.19 -5.34 1.91
C PHE A 4 6.34 -4.39 2.19
N PHE A 5 6.28 -3.79 3.38
CA PHE A 5 7.43 -3.13 4.00
C PHE A 5 7.75 -3.81 5.32
N GLU A 6 9.02 -3.83 5.68
CA GLU A 6 9.52 -4.45 6.92
C GLU A 6 10.34 -3.44 7.73
N ARG A 7 10.16 -3.46 9.06
CA ARG A 7 10.99 -2.70 9.98
C ARG A 7 11.09 -3.43 11.33
N GLN A 8 12.28 -3.93 11.66
CA GLN A 8 12.56 -4.64 12.91
C GLN A 8 11.61 -5.82 13.20
N GLY A 9 11.25 -6.59 12.17
CA GLY A 9 10.34 -7.74 12.26
C GLY A 9 8.85 -7.37 12.24
N ALA A 10 8.51 -6.08 12.22
CA ALA A 10 7.16 -5.60 11.94
C ALA A 10 6.93 -5.48 10.44
N PHE A 11 5.70 -5.69 9.99
CA PHE A 11 5.34 -5.62 8.57
C PHE A 11 4.16 -4.70 8.33
N ILE A 12 4.25 -3.90 7.26
CA ILE A 12 3.10 -3.24 6.64
C ILE A 12 2.76 -4.00 5.37
N ARG A 13 1.49 -4.37 5.21
CA ARG A 13 0.97 -4.94 3.95
C ARG A 13 0.28 -3.83 3.19
N CYS A 14 0.65 -3.66 1.93
CA CYS A 14 0.00 -2.75 0.99
C CYS A 14 -0.61 -3.55 -0.15
N GLU A 15 -1.83 -3.23 -0.52
CA GLU A 15 -2.56 -3.88 -1.58
C GLU A 15 -3.29 -2.84 -2.44
N ALA A 16 -2.97 -2.80 -3.72
CA ALA A 16 -3.70 -2.02 -4.71
C ALA A 16 -4.57 -2.95 -5.55
N ARG A 17 -5.87 -2.65 -5.67
CA ARG A 17 -6.83 -3.42 -6.45
C ARG A 17 -7.82 -2.50 -7.16
N GLU A 18 -8.54 -3.02 -8.15
CA GLU A 18 -9.73 -2.37 -8.68
C GLU A 18 -10.84 -2.43 -7.62
N SER A 19 -11.70 -1.42 -7.55
CA SER A 19 -12.80 -1.42 -6.58
C SER A 19 -13.78 -2.55 -6.89
N GLU A 20 -14.34 -3.17 -5.83
CA GLU A 20 -15.34 -4.23 -5.97
C GLU A 20 -16.61 -3.75 -6.69
N SER A 21 -16.86 -2.44 -6.67
CA SER A 21 -17.96 -1.78 -7.40
C SER A 21 -17.72 -1.69 -8.91
N GLY A 22 -16.49 -1.94 -9.37
CA GLY A 22 -16.06 -1.75 -10.76
C GLY A 22 -15.75 -0.29 -11.14
N GLU A 23 -15.89 0.66 -10.20
CA GLU A 23 -15.56 2.07 -10.42
C GLU A 23 -14.33 2.45 -9.59
N GLY A 24 -13.21 2.67 -10.28
CA GLY A 24 -11.98 3.15 -9.67
C GLY A 24 -11.13 2.06 -9.01
N PHE A 25 -10.31 2.49 -8.06
CA PHE A 25 -9.25 1.70 -7.44
C PHE A 25 -9.23 1.88 -5.94
N GLU A 26 -8.69 0.88 -5.26
CA GLU A 26 -8.54 0.85 -3.82
C GLU A 26 -7.08 0.60 -3.46
N LEU A 27 -6.60 1.31 -2.44
CA LEU A 27 -5.35 1.03 -1.75
C LEU A 27 -5.66 0.64 -0.31
N HIS A 28 -5.39 -0.61 0.02
CA HIS A 28 -5.56 -1.15 1.36
C HIS A 28 -4.21 -1.26 2.06
N LEU A 29 -4.07 -0.63 3.22
CA LEU A 29 -2.89 -0.70 4.08
C LEU A 29 -3.26 -1.40 5.38
N VAL A 30 -2.47 -2.38 5.76
CA VAL A 30 -2.57 -3.05 7.06
C VAL A 30 -1.28 -2.76 7.83
N ASN A 31 -1.41 -2.03 8.93
CA ASN A 31 -0.32 -1.65 9.81
C ASN A 31 0.05 -2.82 10.76
N PRO A 32 1.24 -2.77 11.40
CA PRO A 32 1.68 -3.84 12.29
C PRO A 32 0.83 -4.00 13.55
N ASP A 33 0.13 -2.94 13.95
CA ASP A 33 -0.81 -2.95 15.08
C ASP A 33 -2.18 -3.56 14.71
N GLY A 34 -2.34 -3.98 13.45
CA GLY A 34 -3.58 -4.51 12.90
C GLY A 34 -4.57 -3.44 12.46
N SER A 35 -4.22 -2.15 12.53
CA SER A 35 -5.08 -1.10 11.98
C SER A 35 -5.08 -1.14 10.46
N GLU A 36 -6.27 -1.05 9.89
CA GLU A 36 -6.52 -1.11 8.45
C GLU A 36 -6.93 0.27 7.94
N HIS A 37 -6.38 0.67 6.80
CA HIS A 37 -6.74 1.91 6.10
C HIS A 37 -7.07 1.59 4.65
N LEU A 38 -8.28 1.94 4.23
CA LEU A 38 -8.75 1.77 2.86
C LEU A 38 -8.93 3.14 2.20
N GLU A 39 -8.13 3.41 1.18
CA GLU A 39 -8.21 4.62 0.37
C GLU A 39 -8.85 4.30 -0.99
N HIS A 40 -9.75 5.16 -1.47
CA HIS A 40 -10.44 5.00 -2.77
C HIS A 40 -9.99 6.08 -3.75
N PHE A 41 -9.81 5.69 -5.00
CA PHE A 41 -9.36 6.56 -6.09
C PHE A 41 -10.23 6.35 -7.32
N SER A 42 -10.63 7.41 -8.01
CA SER A 42 -11.40 7.31 -9.25
C SER A 42 -10.53 7.03 -10.49
N ASP A 43 -9.20 7.17 -10.37
CA ASP A 43 -8.26 7.06 -11.49
C ASP A 43 -6.94 6.39 -11.07
N SER A 44 -6.33 5.65 -12.00
CA SER A 44 -5.10 4.87 -11.76
C SER A 44 -3.86 5.75 -11.59
N THR A 45 -3.86 6.96 -12.15
CA THR A 45 -2.78 7.94 -11.97
C THR A 45 -2.76 8.45 -10.53
N ALA A 46 -3.93 8.72 -9.95
CA ALA A 46 -4.05 9.13 -8.56
C ALA A 46 -3.56 8.03 -7.60
N LEU A 47 -3.95 6.78 -7.86
CA LEU A 47 -3.45 5.61 -7.14
C LEU A 47 -1.92 5.48 -7.25
N THR A 48 -1.37 5.58 -8.46
CA THR A 48 0.08 5.44 -8.70
C THR A 48 0.87 6.51 -7.97
N ARG A 49 0.39 7.77 -8.01
CA ARG A 49 1.00 8.87 -7.26
C ARG A 49 0.98 8.58 -5.76
N ARG A 50 -0.15 8.11 -5.22
CA ARG A 50 -0.27 7.78 -3.80
C ARG A 50 0.70 6.67 -3.39
N GLN A 51 0.90 5.66 -4.23
CA GLN A 51 1.88 4.59 -3.97
C GLN A 51 3.31 5.15 -3.85
N GLN A 52 3.71 6.07 -4.74
CA GLN A 52 5.03 6.72 -4.67
C GLN A 52 5.19 7.59 -3.42
N GLU A 53 4.14 8.32 -3.04
CA GLU A 53 4.12 9.13 -1.80
C GLU A 53 4.24 8.23 -0.56
N LEU A 54 3.53 7.09 -0.55
CA LEU A 54 3.59 6.11 0.53
C LEU A 54 4.98 5.47 0.62
N GLU A 55 5.55 5.03 -0.49
CA GLU A 55 6.90 4.47 -0.57
C GLU A 55 7.94 5.46 -0.02
N SER A 56 7.84 6.73 -0.43
CA SER A 56 8.73 7.79 0.05
C SER A 56 8.57 8.00 1.56
N SER A 57 7.34 8.14 2.06
CA SER A 57 7.07 8.34 3.48
C SER A 57 7.57 7.18 4.34
N LEU A 58 7.27 5.94 3.95
CA LEU A 58 7.68 4.75 4.69
C LEU A 58 9.21 4.60 4.67
N SER A 59 9.85 4.89 3.55
CA SER A 59 11.32 4.90 3.45
C SER A 59 11.94 5.94 4.38
N GLN A 60 11.36 7.16 4.46
CA GLN A 60 11.80 8.19 5.40
C GLN A 60 11.62 7.77 6.87
N ASP A 61 10.56 7.00 7.15
CA ASP A 61 10.29 6.42 8.46
C ASP A 61 11.13 5.16 8.77
N GLY A 62 12.05 4.79 7.89
CA GLY A 62 13.00 3.68 8.08
C GLY A 62 12.41 2.30 7.80
N TRP A 63 11.31 2.23 7.06
CA TRP A 63 10.79 0.97 6.54
C TRP A 63 11.57 0.52 5.30
N LEU A 64 11.87 -0.77 5.21
CA LEU A 64 12.54 -1.39 4.08
C LEU A 64 11.51 -1.97 3.12
N GLY A 65 11.68 -1.73 1.81
CA GLY A 65 10.77 -2.19 0.76
C GLY A 65 10.78 -1.25 -0.45
N PRO A 66 9.78 -1.36 -1.35
CA PRO A 66 8.71 -2.36 -1.36
C PRO A 66 9.25 -3.76 -1.71
N PHE A 67 8.83 -4.77 -0.94
CA PHE A 67 9.09 -6.17 -1.29
C PHE A 67 7.87 -6.73 -2.01
N GLY A 68 7.97 -6.84 -3.33
CA GLY A 68 6.99 -7.56 -4.14
C GLY A 68 7.00 -9.04 -3.77
N ARG A 69 5.82 -9.62 -3.50
CA ARG A 69 5.67 -11.07 -3.45
C ARG A 69 4.94 -11.51 -4.70
N THR A 70 5.63 -12.26 -5.55
CA THR A 70 4.95 -13.15 -6.50
C THR A 70 4.38 -14.28 -5.65
N ILE A 71 3.06 -14.28 -5.44
CA ILE A 71 2.35 -15.43 -4.90
C ILE A 71 1.84 -16.31 -6.05
#